data_AF-A0A7Y3PC73-F1
#
_entry.id   AF-A0A7Y3PC73-F1
#
_cell.length_a   1.000
_cell.length_b   1.000
_cell.length_c   1.000
_cell.angle_alpha   90.00
_cell.angle_beta   90.00
_cell.angle_gamma   90.00
#
_symmetry.space_group_name_H-M   'P 1'
#
loop_
_entity.id
_entity.type
_entity.pdbx_description
1 polymer ?
#
loop_
_entity_poly.entity_id
_entity_poly.type
_entity_poly.pdbx_seq_one_letter_code
_entity_poly.pdbx_strand_id
1 'polypeptide(L)'
;DVYLHGVDEFLSREGRVFLRAFDGLAVFCETRARAERLLAELGEHLRASRGLELHKAATKIRRRRGRGGGDACGRRGDSWEACA
;
A
#
# COMPACT_ATOMS: atom_id res chain seq x y z
N ASP A 1 -21.80 6.35 0.14
CA ASP A 1 -20.36 6.68 0.08
C ASP A 1 -19.58 5.93 1.15
N VAL A 2 -18.81 4.91 0.77
CA VAL A 2 -17.94 4.20 1.71
C VAL A 2 -16.64 4.96 1.81
N TYR A 3 -16.47 5.72 2.89
CA TYR A 3 -15.31 6.56 3.09
C TYR A 3 -14.13 5.73 3.63
N LEU A 4 -13.05 5.63 2.85
CA LEU A 4 -11.92 4.74 3.17
C LEU A 4 -11.02 5.21 4.33
N HIS A 5 -11.35 6.30 5.03
CA HIS A 5 -10.53 6.97 6.06
C HIS A 5 -9.84 6.08 7.11
N GLY A 6 -10.51 5.02 7.60
CA GLY A 6 -9.91 4.07 8.55
C GLY A 6 -8.68 3.34 8.02
N VAL A 7 -8.55 3.23 6.69
CA VAL A 7 -7.34 2.69 6.04
C VAL A 7 -6.20 3.70 6.13
N ASP A 8 -6.48 4.99 5.92
CA ASP A 8 -5.46 6.04 6.01
C ASP A 8 -4.97 6.18 7.45
N GLU A 9 -5.86 6.09 8.43
CA GLU A 9 -5.51 6.10 9.85
C GLU A 9 -4.66 4.88 10.24
N PHE A 10 -5.05 3.70 9.79
CA PHE A 10 -4.28 2.46 10.02
C PHE A 10 -2.84 2.61 9.48
N LEU A 11 -2.70 3.07 8.23
CA LEU A 11 -1.40 3.24 7.60
C LEU A 11 -0.57 4.38 8.22
N SER A 12 -1.22 5.48 8.60
CA SER A 12 -0.55 6.63 9.23
C SER A 12 -0.04 6.29 10.63
N ARG A 13 -0.81 5.53 11.42
CA ARG A 13 -0.40 5.08 12.75
C ARG A 13 0.83 4.18 12.71
N GLU A 14 0.97 3.40 11.64
CA GLU A 14 2.14 2.56 11.41
C GLU A 14 3.33 3.31 10.77
N GLY A 15 3.19 4.63 10.51
CA GLY A 15 4.22 5.43 9.88
C GLY A 15 4.54 5.00 8.45
N ARG A 16 3.57 4.42 7.74
CA ARG A 16 3.76 3.94 6.37
C ARG A 16 3.72 5.10 5.39
N VAL A 17 4.51 4.99 4.32
CA VAL A 17 4.42 5.90 3.19
C VAL A 17 3.43 5.29 2.19
N PHE A 18 2.36 6.02 1.89
CA PHE A 18 1.32 5.55 0.98
C PHE A 18 0.76 6.69 0.13
N LEU A 19 0.08 6.32 -0.95
CA LEU A 19 -0.64 7.22 -1.85
C LEU A 19 -2.02 6.63 -2.12
N ARG A 20 -3.08 7.41 -1.93
CA ARG A 20 -4.46 6.97 -2.17
C ARG A 20 -5.13 7.88 -3.20
N ALA A 21 -5.82 7.28 -4.16
CA ALA A 21 -6.65 7.96 -5.14
C ALA A 21 -7.96 7.18 -5.31
N PHE A 22 -9.07 7.75 -4.83
CA PHE A 22 -10.37 7.07 -4.72
C PHE A 22 -10.28 5.77 -3.91
N ASP A 23 -10.54 4.62 -4.55
CA ASP A 23 -10.45 3.27 -4.03
C ASP A 23 -9.07 2.63 -4.23
N GLY A 24 -8.23 3.20 -5.11
CA GLY A 24 -6.86 2.76 -5.33
C GLY A 24 -5.91 3.21 -4.22
N LEU A 25 -5.13 2.27 -3.70
CA LEU A 25 -4.13 2.51 -2.66
C LEU A 25 -2.77 1.93 -3.08
N ALA A 26 -1.71 2.70 -2.93
CA ALA A 26 -0.33 2.26 -3.10
C ALA A 26 0.45 2.45 -1.80
N VAL A 27 1.07 1.39 -1.27
CA VAL A 27 1.90 1.44 -0.06
C VAL A 27 3.34 1.05 -0.39
N PHE A 28 4.29 1.90 0.02
CA PHE A 28 5.71 1.72 -0.27
C PHE A 28 6.43 0.98 0.87
N CYS A 29 7.15 -0.07 0.53
CA CYS A 29 7.86 -0.95 1.45
C CYS A 29 9.32 -1.16 1.01
N GLU A 30 10.20 -1.43 1.96
CA GLU A 30 11.62 -1.68 1.71
C GLU A 30 11.89 -3.09 1.15
N THR A 31 11.05 -4.07 1.52
CA THR A 31 11.21 -5.46 1.11
C THR A 31 9.91 -6.06 0.62
N ARG A 32 10.01 -7.03 -0.29
CA ARG A 32 8.86 -7.81 -0.76
C ARG A 32 8.12 -8.49 0.39
N ALA A 33 8.85 -9.08 1.34
CA ALA A 33 8.28 -9.75 2.49
C ALA A 33 7.46 -8.79 3.38
N ARG A 34 7.88 -7.51 3.50
CA ARG A 34 7.07 -6.49 4.18
C ARG A 34 5.81 -6.14 3.39
N ALA A 35 5.91 -6.02 2.06
CA ALA A 35 4.76 -5.75 1.21
C ALA A 35 3.71 -6.88 1.28
N GLU A 36 4.14 -8.15 1.31
CA GLU A 36 3.26 -9.31 1.43
C GLU A 36 2.54 -9.34 2.77
N ARG A 37 3.24 -9.09 3.89
CA ARG A 37 2.62 -8.99 5.22
C ARG A 37 1.62 -7.85 5.29
N LEU A 38 2.01 -6.66 4.81
CA LEU A 38 1.14 -5.49 4.84
C LEU A 38 -0.14 -5.71 4.02
N LEU A 39 -0.04 -6.41 2.89
CA LEU A 39 -1.20 -6.74 2.08
C LEU A 39 -2.17 -7.67 2.81
N ALA A 40 -1.65 -8.67 3.52
CA ALA A 40 -2.46 -9.56 4.34
C ALA A 40 -3.12 -8.82 5.50
N GLU A 41 -2.36 -8.00 6.24
CA GLU A 41 -2.86 -7.18 7.35
C GLU A 41 -3.96 -6.20 6.88
N LEU A 42 -3.75 -5.54 5.74
CA LEU A 42 -4.73 -4.64 5.15
C LEU A 42 -6.00 -5.38 4.72
N GLY A 43 -5.86 -6.55 4.10
CA GLY A 43 -6.99 -7.39 3.71
C GLY A 43 -7.84 -7.81 4.91
N GLU A 44 -7.19 -8.28 5.98
CA GLU A 44 -7.88 -8.64 7.23
C GLU A 44 -8.54 -7.41 7.89
N HIS A 45 -7.84 -6.27 7.93
CA HIS A 45 -8.40 -5.04 8.49
C HIS A 45 -9.65 -4.58 7.73
N LEU A 46 -9.62 -4.60 6.39
CA LEU A 46 -10.76 -4.24 5.55
C LEU A 46 -11.94 -5.20 5.73
N ARG A 47 -11.66 -6.51 5.81
CA ARG A 47 -12.67 -7.54 6.04
C ARG A 47 -13.33 -7.36 7.41
N ALA A 48 -12.53 -7.19 8.46
CA ALA A 48 -13.00 -7.09 9.84
C ALA A 48 -13.72 -5.76 10.14
N SER A 49 -13.21 -4.64 9.60
CA SER A 49 -13.76 -3.31 9.92
C SER A 49 -14.96 -2.93 9.05
N ARG A 50 -15.01 -3.41 7.80
CA ARG A 50 -15.96 -2.90 6.78
C ARG A 50 -16.59 -3.98 5.92
N GLY A 51 -16.22 -5.25 6.08
CA GLY A 51 -16.67 -6.33 5.20
C GLY A 51 -16.23 -6.17 3.75
N LEU A 52 -15.16 -5.39 3.49
CA LEU A 52 -14.62 -5.18 2.16
C LEU A 52 -13.54 -6.21 1.85
N GLU A 53 -13.44 -6.62 0.58
CA GLU A 53 -12.38 -7.49 0.09
C GLU A 53 -11.48 -6.75 -0.90
N LEU A 54 -10.19 -7.09 -0.89
CA LEU A 54 -9.24 -6.62 -1.90
C LEU A 54 -9.53 -7.27 -3.26
N HIS A 55 -9.47 -6.47 -4.33
CA HIS A 55 -9.74 -6.96 -5.68
C HIS A 55 -8.55 -7.78 -6.22
N LYS A 56 -8.63 -9.11 -6.10
CA LYS A 56 -7.55 -10.08 -6.39
C LYS A 56 -6.78 -9.84 -7.70
N ALA A 57 -7.45 -9.45 -8.78
CA ALA A 57 -6.79 -9.25 -10.09
C ALA A 57 -6.10 -7.88 -10.23
N ALA A 58 -6.56 -6.89 -9.45
CA ALA A 58 -6.02 -5.53 -9.46
C ALA A 58 -4.89 -5.39 -8.44
N THR A 59 -5.02 -6.08 -7.30
CA THR A 59 -4.05 -6.10 -6.22
C THR A 59 -2.75 -6.79 -6.64
N LYS A 60 -1.63 -6.08 -6.56
CA LYS A 60 -0.32 -6.59 -7.00
C LYS A 60 0.82 -6.04 -6.15
N ILE A 61 1.85 -6.87 -5.95
CA ILE A 61 3.13 -6.44 -5.38
C ILE A 61 4.13 -6.28 -6.51
N ARG A 62 4.68 -5.08 -6.66
CA ARG A 62 5.64 -4.73 -7.72
C ARG A 62 6.95 -4.26 -7.13
N ARG A 63 8.06 -4.62 -7.78
CA ARG A 63 9.37 -4.00 -7.51
C ARG A 63 9.45 -2.71 -8.30
N ARG A 64 9.57 -1.58 -7.61
CA ARG A 64 9.86 -0.31 -8.24
C ARG A 64 11.36 -0.27 -8.54
N ARG A 65 11.73 -0.59 -9.78
CA ARG A 65 13.08 -0.33 -10.27
C ARG A 65 13.22 1.18 -10.41
N GLY A 66 14.14 1.79 -9.65
CA GLY A 66 14.42 3.21 -9.78
C GLY A 66 14.84 3.53 -11.21
N ARG A 67 13.93 4.10 -12.01
CA ARG A 67 14.33 4.90 -13.17
C ARG A 67 14.80 6.23 -12.61
N GLY A 68 16.08 6.56 -12.81
CA GLY A 68 16.61 7.88 -12.51
C GLY A 68 15.69 8.94 -13.11
N GLY A 69 15.01 9.67 -12.24
CA GLY A 69 13.96 10.60 -12.60
C GLY A 69 13.43 11.24 -11.33
N GLY A 70 14.11 12.31 -10.91
CA GLY A 70 13.63 13.37 -10.02
C GLY A 70 12.77 12.93 -8.84
N ASP A 71 13.42 12.63 -7.74
CA ASP A 71 12.81 12.30 -6.46
C ASP A 71 12.00 13.47 -5.86
N ALA A 72 10.80 13.16 -5.35
CA ALA A 72 10.29 13.83 -4.13
C ALA A 72 10.75 13.10 -2.84
N CYS A 73 11.24 11.86 -2.97
CA CYS A 73 11.81 11.09 -1.86
C CYS A 73 13.12 10.43 -2.31
N GLY A 74 14.22 11.16 -2.17
CA GLY A 74 15.56 10.77 -2.61
C GLY A 74 16.18 9.62 -1.84
N ARG A 75 15.66 8.40 -2.02
CA ARG A 75 16.32 7.17 -1.56
C ARG A 75 16.61 6.27 -2.74
N ARG A 76 17.88 6.26 -3.16
CA ARG A 76 18.46 5.22 -4.00
C ARG A 76 18.45 3.90 -3.23
N GLY A 77 17.41 3.11 -3.46
CA GLY A 77 17.26 1.76 -2.92
C GLY A 77 16.12 1.07 -3.65
N ASP A 78 16.24 -0.25 -3.84
CA ASP A 78 15.13 -1.05 -4.33
C ASP A 78 13.91 -0.85 -3.41
N SER A 79 12.80 -0.36 -3.97
CA SER A 79 11.55 -0.19 -3.24
C SER A 79 10.48 -1.12 -3.80
N TRP A 80 9.61 -1.59 -2.93
CA TRP A 80 8.48 -2.47 -3.25
C TRP A 80 7.18 -1.71 -3.03
N GLU A 81 6.20 -1.97 -3.88
CA GLU A 81 4.91 -1.30 -3.88
C GLU A 81 3.82 -2.36 -3.79
N ALA A 82 2.96 -2.26 -2.77
CA ALA A 82 1.71 -2.99 -2.72
C ALA A 82 0.61 -2.07 -3.27
N CYS A 83 0.08 -2.41 -4.44
CA CYS A 83 -1.09 -1.74 -5.01
C CYS A 83 -2.32 -2.56 -4.62
N ALA A 84 -3.29 -1.93 -3.98
CA ALA A 84 -4.56 -2.49 -3.55
C ALA A 84 -5.71 -1.75 -4.23
#